data_AF-K9SG40-F1
#
_entry.id   AF-K9SG40-F1
#
_cell.length_a   1.000
_cell.length_b   1.000
_cell.length_c   1.000
_cell.angle_alpha   90.00
_cell.angle_beta   90.00
_cell.angle_gamma   90.00
#
_symmetry.space_group_name_H-M   'P 1'
#
loop_
_entity.id
_entity.type
_entity.pdbx_description
1 polymer ?
#
loop_
_entity_poly.entity_id
_entity_poly.type
_entity_poly.pdbx_seq_one_letter_code
_entity_poly.pdbx_strand_id
1 'polypeptide(L)'
;MQKLAIERAKRLQARADALQQLEQEQAQRAAEFAAQAEATTDFLASARQRRVASEQSRQLSAEQAQNQRLAAAQDRSQQTQEKLAQLNQERLDIASRDRMLRSLEVQTRASMVQSQLVQQQQQRLTDAAEASDQRGQEFQARAIAMQDQLSQISQERLANAAIDANARLVEMTTRTAAITAKLEEIQSQRLAEADKAIRDRMQEFQARAQLTQSQLEQIGQDRITNAKADADDRQLDVQVRAETVQSQLADYHEDRTSMSAELAQELADYRQKLTQSIWGMDYSEVVTSAKEITPPPAKPKSSRRSSSKAKKQTKPAPAPKPATPPAAAESSDNAAQETDKIETFIQGYVKEMKGNPSLMEVVEDREAVRDLLAKGASTLAIDPSEVLNTLLRMVENA
;
A
#
# COMPACT_ATOMS: atom_id res chain seq x y z
N MET A 1 53.42 -11.16 214.38
CA MET A 1 54.40 -11.44 213.31
C MET A 1 53.99 -12.61 212.41
N GLN A 2 54.03 -13.88 212.84
CA GLN A 2 53.92 -15.06 211.94
C GLN A 2 52.74 -15.07 210.94
N LYS A 3 51.53 -14.64 211.32
CA LYS A 3 50.34 -14.66 210.43
C LYS A 3 50.54 -13.89 209.11
N LEU A 4 51.32 -12.80 209.11
CA LEU A 4 51.62 -12.01 207.90
C LEU A 4 52.44 -12.76 206.85
N ALA A 5 53.28 -13.72 207.27
CA ALA A 5 54.09 -14.50 206.34
C ALA A 5 53.23 -15.48 205.52
N ILE A 6 52.26 -16.13 206.16
CA ILE A 6 51.34 -17.09 205.53
C ILE A 6 50.43 -16.39 204.52
N GLU A 7 49.90 -15.21 204.85
CA GLU A 7 49.16 -14.40 203.88
C GLU A 7 50.02 -13.95 202.70
N ARG A 8 51.27 -13.52 202.95
CA ARG A 8 52.19 -13.12 201.86
C ARG A 8 52.49 -14.29 200.92
N ALA A 9 52.65 -15.50 201.45
CA ALA A 9 52.80 -16.72 200.64
C ALA A 9 51.55 -16.99 199.79
N LYS A 10 50.35 -16.97 200.39
CA LYS A 10 49.08 -17.15 199.64
C LYS A 10 48.87 -16.09 198.55
N ARG A 11 49.21 -14.82 198.81
CA ARG A 11 49.12 -13.74 197.81
C ARG A 11 50.17 -13.87 196.69
N LEU A 12 51.33 -14.46 196.97
CA LEU A 12 52.33 -14.77 195.93
C LEU A 12 51.89 -15.96 195.08
N GLN A 13 51.33 -17.01 195.69
CA GLN A 13 50.80 -18.16 194.96
C GLN A 13 49.61 -17.77 194.08
N ALA A 14 48.60 -17.09 194.63
CA ALA A 14 47.45 -16.60 193.85
C ALA A 14 47.87 -15.63 192.72
N ARG A 15 49.00 -14.91 192.86
CA ARG A 15 49.58 -14.09 191.79
C ARG A 15 50.31 -14.92 190.73
N ALA A 16 50.96 -16.02 191.11
CA ALA A 16 51.53 -16.97 190.15
C ALA A 16 50.44 -17.71 189.38
N ASP A 17 49.39 -18.16 190.08
CA ASP A 17 48.22 -18.81 189.47
C ASP A 17 47.52 -17.86 188.48
N ALA A 18 47.33 -16.59 188.86
CA ALA A 18 46.75 -15.57 187.98
C ALA A 18 47.67 -15.19 186.79
N LEU A 19 48.99 -15.25 186.96
CA LEU A 19 49.93 -15.08 185.85
C LEU A 19 49.88 -16.26 184.88
N GLN A 20 49.81 -17.50 185.39
CA GLN A 20 49.63 -18.69 184.54
C GLN A 20 48.28 -18.68 183.81
N GLN A 21 47.20 -18.23 184.45
CA GLN A 21 45.91 -18.03 183.77
C GLN A 21 46.01 -16.97 182.66
N LEU A 22 46.71 -15.86 182.91
CA LEU A 22 46.90 -14.80 181.93
C LEU A 22 47.81 -15.24 180.76
N GLU A 23 48.84 -16.05 181.03
CA GLU A 23 49.67 -16.71 180.00
C GLU A 23 48.85 -17.73 179.19
N GLN A 24 47.97 -18.51 179.83
CA GLN A 24 47.07 -19.45 179.15
C GLN A 24 46.03 -18.72 178.30
N GLU A 25 45.43 -17.63 178.78
CA GLU A 25 44.53 -16.78 177.98
C GLU A 25 45.26 -16.14 176.80
N GLN A 26 46.50 -15.66 176.98
CA GLN A 26 47.30 -15.12 175.89
C GLN A 26 47.65 -16.19 174.85
N ALA A 27 48.01 -17.40 175.29
CA ALA A 27 48.27 -18.54 174.39
C ALA A 27 47.01 -18.99 173.64
N GLN A 28 45.85 -19.04 174.31
CA GLN A 28 44.56 -19.35 173.68
C GLN A 28 44.18 -18.29 172.66
N ARG A 29 44.21 -17.00 173.00
CA ARG A 29 43.91 -15.92 172.05
C ARG A 29 44.91 -15.89 170.89
N ALA A 30 46.19 -16.18 171.12
CA ALA A 30 47.20 -16.30 170.07
C ALA A 30 46.89 -17.47 169.10
N ALA A 31 46.45 -18.62 169.63
CA ALA A 31 46.01 -19.76 168.83
C ALA A 31 44.70 -19.45 168.07
N GLU A 32 43.74 -18.76 168.67
CA GLU A 32 42.51 -18.31 168.02
C GLU A 32 42.82 -17.31 166.89
N PHE A 33 43.70 -16.33 167.11
CA PHE A 33 44.14 -15.40 166.07
C PHE A 33 44.92 -16.11 164.95
N ALA A 34 45.75 -17.10 165.28
CA ALA A 34 46.44 -17.92 164.27
C ALA A 34 45.44 -18.73 163.42
N ALA A 35 44.48 -19.40 164.04
CA ALA A 35 43.44 -20.17 163.35
C ALA A 35 42.51 -19.26 162.52
N GLN A 36 42.19 -18.06 163.00
CA GLN A 36 41.46 -17.05 162.20
C GLN A 36 42.29 -16.56 161.01
N ALA A 37 43.59 -16.29 161.20
CA ALA A 37 44.48 -15.92 160.10
C ALA A 37 44.55 -17.03 159.04
N GLU A 38 44.78 -18.27 159.46
CA GLU A 38 44.81 -19.46 158.61
C GLU A 38 43.50 -19.65 157.82
N ALA A 39 42.35 -19.58 158.50
CA ALA A 39 41.03 -19.64 157.87
C ALA A 39 40.78 -18.49 156.86
N THR A 40 41.27 -17.27 157.14
CA THR A 40 41.20 -16.18 156.14
C THR A 40 42.13 -16.40 154.96
N THR A 41 43.32 -16.98 155.15
CA THR A 41 44.21 -17.33 154.03
C THR A 41 43.63 -18.43 153.16
N ASP A 42 42.99 -19.45 153.75
CA ASP A 42 42.28 -20.51 153.01
C ASP A 42 41.05 -19.98 152.27
N PHE A 43 40.30 -19.08 152.88
CA PHE A 43 39.19 -18.39 152.21
C PHE A 43 39.69 -17.56 151.01
N LEU A 44 40.78 -16.81 151.16
CA LEU A 44 41.36 -16.02 150.07
C LEU A 44 41.98 -16.90 148.97
N ALA A 45 42.63 -18.01 149.33
CA ALA A 45 43.18 -18.98 148.39
C ALA A 45 42.08 -19.66 147.57
N SER A 46 41.03 -20.16 148.24
CA SER A 46 39.88 -20.80 147.57
C SER A 46 39.03 -19.80 146.77
N ALA A 47 38.88 -18.55 147.22
CA ALA A 47 38.24 -17.48 146.44
C ALA A 47 39.05 -17.15 145.17
N ARG A 48 40.39 -17.06 145.27
CA ARG A 48 41.28 -16.89 144.11
C ARG A 48 41.18 -18.07 143.14
N GLN A 49 41.16 -19.30 143.64
CA GLN A 49 41.01 -20.51 142.83
C GLN A 49 39.66 -20.53 142.09
N ARG A 50 38.55 -20.23 142.78
CA ARG A 50 37.21 -20.10 142.17
C ARG A 50 37.16 -19.03 141.09
N ARG A 51 37.82 -17.89 141.30
CA ARG A 51 37.93 -16.82 140.30
C ARG A 51 38.68 -17.29 139.06
N VAL A 52 39.87 -17.89 139.22
CA VAL A 52 40.67 -18.40 138.10
C VAL A 52 39.89 -19.47 137.32
N ALA A 53 39.23 -20.41 138.00
CA ALA A 53 38.40 -21.43 137.35
C ALA A 53 37.21 -20.81 136.58
N SER A 54 36.61 -19.73 137.08
CA SER A 54 35.54 -19.00 136.39
C SER A 54 36.06 -18.24 135.17
N GLU A 55 37.23 -17.60 135.26
CA GLU A 55 37.88 -16.90 134.15
C GLU A 55 38.30 -17.88 133.03
N GLN A 56 38.88 -19.04 133.39
CA GLN A 56 39.17 -20.15 132.46
C GLN A 56 37.90 -20.70 131.80
N SER A 57 36.83 -20.92 132.58
CA SER A 57 35.55 -21.41 132.06
C SER A 57 34.91 -20.43 131.06
N ARG A 58 35.06 -19.11 131.30
CA ARG A 58 34.63 -18.06 130.36
C ARG A 58 35.48 -18.04 129.09
N GLN A 59 36.80 -18.23 129.20
CA GLN A 59 37.71 -18.34 128.04
C GLN A 59 37.33 -19.53 127.16
N LEU A 60 37.21 -20.73 127.75
CA LEU A 60 36.80 -21.94 127.02
C LEU A 60 35.42 -21.78 126.35
N SER A 61 34.46 -21.15 127.03
CA SER A 61 33.14 -20.86 126.45
C SER A 61 33.20 -19.87 125.29
N ALA A 62 34.07 -18.84 125.38
CA ALA A 62 34.29 -17.87 124.30
C ALA A 62 34.99 -18.51 123.09
N GLU A 63 36.00 -19.35 123.32
CA GLU A 63 36.69 -20.14 122.28
C GLU A 63 35.74 -21.11 121.59
N GLN A 64 34.91 -21.84 122.34
CA GLN A 64 33.86 -22.69 121.77
C GLN A 64 32.87 -21.89 120.92
N ALA A 65 32.40 -20.73 121.40
CA ALA A 65 31.51 -19.86 120.64
C ALA A 65 32.18 -19.26 119.39
N GLN A 66 33.49 -18.97 119.43
CA GLN A 66 34.26 -18.54 118.27
C GLN A 66 34.41 -19.67 117.24
N ASN A 67 34.78 -20.87 117.69
CA ASN A 67 34.94 -22.04 116.81
C ASN A 67 33.61 -22.45 116.17
N GLN A 68 32.49 -22.40 116.90
CA GLN A 68 31.14 -22.60 116.35
C GLN A 68 30.80 -21.55 115.27
N ARG A 69 31.15 -20.26 115.49
CA ARG A 69 30.94 -19.20 114.48
C ARG A 69 31.81 -19.39 113.24
N LEU A 70 33.04 -19.89 113.40
CA LEU A 70 33.95 -20.18 112.28
C LEU A 70 33.46 -21.38 111.47
N ALA A 71 33.07 -22.48 112.11
CA ALA A 71 32.42 -23.62 111.47
C ALA A 71 31.16 -23.18 110.71
N ALA A 72 30.22 -22.52 111.38
CA ALA A 72 29.00 -22.02 110.75
C ALA A 72 29.24 -20.94 109.67
N ALA A 73 30.43 -20.35 109.56
CA ALA A 73 30.82 -19.49 108.45
C ALA A 73 31.40 -20.31 107.27
N GLN A 74 32.20 -21.34 107.56
CA GLN A 74 32.71 -22.30 106.58
C GLN A 74 31.57 -23.10 105.94
N ASP A 75 30.64 -23.64 106.73
CA ASP A 75 29.47 -24.40 106.26
C ASP A 75 28.63 -23.56 105.29
N ARG A 76 28.33 -22.30 105.65
CA ARG A 76 27.61 -21.38 104.77
C ARG A 76 28.41 -21.03 103.52
N SER A 77 29.73 -20.90 103.61
CA SER A 77 30.58 -20.69 102.43
C SER A 77 30.50 -21.88 101.48
N GLN A 78 30.65 -23.11 101.98
CA GLN A 78 30.53 -24.34 101.21
C GLN A 78 29.15 -24.45 100.55
N GLN A 79 28.06 -24.29 101.31
CA GLN A 79 26.69 -24.29 100.78
C GLN A 79 26.48 -23.24 99.67
N THR A 80 27.07 -22.04 99.78
CA THR A 80 27.00 -21.05 98.70
C THR A 80 27.83 -21.45 97.47
N GLN A 81 28.99 -22.08 97.64
CA GLN A 81 29.82 -22.57 96.54
C GLN A 81 29.14 -23.74 95.81
N GLU A 82 28.59 -24.70 96.54
CA GLU A 82 27.81 -25.82 96.02
C GLU A 82 26.57 -25.33 95.23
N LYS A 83 25.80 -24.40 95.81
CA LYS A 83 24.63 -23.82 95.13
C LYS A 83 25.01 -23.03 93.87
N LEU A 84 26.14 -22.32 93.88
CA LEU A 84 26.65 -21.64 92.68
C LEU A 84 27.15 -22.65 91.62
N ALA A 85 27.77 -23.76 92.03
CA ALA A 85 28.16 -24.84 91.13
C ALA A 85 26.95 -25.51 90.48
N GLN A 86 25.91 -25.82 91.25
CA GLN A 86 24.63 -26.34 90.76
C GLN A 86 23.97 -25.39 89.76
N LEU A 87 23.80 -24.10 90.12
CA LEU A 87 23.23 -23.09 89.21
C LEU A 87 24.05 -22.91 87.92
N ASN A 88 25.37 -23.09 87.97
CA ASN A 88 26.22 -23.05 86.78
C ASN A 88 26.06 -24.31 85.90
N GLN A 89 25.92 -25.51 86.50
CA GLN A 89 25.61 -26.74 85.79
C GLN A 89 24.22 -26.67 85.12
N GLU A 90 23.19 -26.24 85.86
CA GLU A 90 21.83 -26.04 85.32
C GLU A 90 21.82 -25.09 84.11
N ARG A 91 22.58 -23.99 84.15
CA ARG A 91 22.71 -23.05 83.03
C ARG A 91 23.39 -23.68 81.81
N LEU A 92 24.41 -24.52 82.01
CA LEU A 92 25.08 -25.24 80.93
C LEU A 92 24.16 -26.32 80.33
N ASP A 93 23.37 -27.02 81.15
CA ASP A 93 22.42 -28.03 80.72
C ASP A 93 21.18 -27.43 80.01
N ILE A 94 20.78 -26.21 80.38
CA ILE A 94 19.78 -25.45 79.64
C ILE A 94 20.38 -25.00 78.31
N ALA A 95 21.57 -24.39 78.30
CA ALA A 95 22.21 -23.91 77.08
C ALA A 95 22.52 -25.03 76.07
N SER A 96 22.87 -26.24 76.53
CA SER A 96 23.11 -27.40 75.67
C SER A 96 21.81 -27.96 75.07
N ARG A 97 20.73 -28.05 75.87
CA ARG A 97 19.38 -28.39 75.39
C ARG A 97 18.84 -27.37 74.40
N ASP A 98 18.96 -26.07 74.69
CA ASP A 98 18.57 -24.98 73.78
C ASP A 98 19.31 -25.06 72.45
N ARG A 99 20.63 -25.31 72.48
CA ARG A 99 21.45 -25.48 71.27
C ARG A 99 20.99 -26.68 70.44
N MET A 100 20.67 -27.81 71.09
CA MET A 100 20.15 -29.00 70.44
C MET A 100 18.78 -28.72 69.78
N LEU A 101 17.82 -28.18 70.54
CA LEU A 101 16.48 -27.87 70.05
C LEU A 101 16.50 -26.89 68.86
N ARG A 102 17.29 -25.80 68.96
CA ARG A 102 17.45 -24.84 67.85
C ARG A 102 18.11 -25.49 66.62
N SER A 103 19.05 -26.42 66.80
CA SER A 103 19.67 -27.13 65.67
C SER A 103 18.68 -28.06 64.96
N LEU A 104 17.82 -28.77 65.71
CA LEU A 104 16.75 -29.60 65.15
C LEU A 104 15.68 -28.76 64.45
N GLU A 105 15.31 -27.61 65.02
CA GLU A 105 14.36 -26.68 64.42
C GLU A 105 14.91 -26.13 63.09
N VAL A 106 16.17 -25.69 63.05
CA VAL A 106 16.83 -25.23 61.82
C VAL A 106 16.89 -26.36 60.79
N GLN A 107 17.19 -27.60 61.19
CA GLN A 107 17.20 -28.75 60.28
C GLN A 107 15.80 -29.06 59.71
N THR A 108 14.75 -28.93 60.52
CA THR A 108 13.35 -29.15 60.12
C THR A 108 12.84 -28.05 59.19
N ARG A 109 13.20 -26.78 59.49
CA ARG A 109 12.93 -25.64 58.60
C ARG A 109 13.68 -25.79 57.27
N ALA A 110 14.93 -26.25 57.29
CA ALA A 110 15.73 -26.47 56.08
C ALA A 110 15.14 -27.58 55.19
N SER A 111 14.74 -28.72 55.75
CA SER A 111 14.12 -29.80 54.97
C SER A 111 12.74 -29.41 54.42
N MET A 112 11.95 -28.63 55.17
CA MET A 112 10.69 -28.06 54.69
C MET A 112 10.92 -27.12 53.49
N VAL A 113 11.89 -26.21 53.58
CA VAL A 113 12.23 -25.28 52.47
C VAL A 113 12.78 -26.04 51.25
N GLN A 114 13.61 -27.07 51.45
CA GLN A 114 14.06 -27.94 50.36
C GLN A 114 12.89 -28.66 49.68
N SER A 115 11.95 -29.20 50.46
CA SER A 115 10.75 -29.85 49.92
C SER A 115 9.87 -28.89 49.11
N GLN A 116 9.64 -27.68 49.62
CA GLN A 116 8.92 -26.62 48.91
C GLN A 116 9.62 -26.19 47.61
N LEU A 117 10.95 -26.08 47.62
CA LEU A 117 11.74 -25.74 46.44
C LEU A 117 11.64 -26.82 45.35
N VAL A 118 11.69 -28.10 45.73
CA VAL A 118 11.50 -29.23 44.80
C VAL A 118 10.07 -29.25 44.24
N GLN A 119 9.05 -29.01 45.07
CA GLN A 119 7.66 -28.90 44.61
C GLN A 119 7.48 -27.74 43.62
N GLN A 120 8.01 -26.56 43.92
CA GLN A 120 7.97 -25.41 43.00
C GLN A 120 8.76 -25.67 41.70
N GLN A 121 9.90 -26.35 41.77
CA GLN A 121 10.65 -26.74 40.57
C GLN A 121 9.85 -27.72 39.71
N GLN A 122 9.22 -28.72 40.32
CA GLN A 122 8.42 -29.71 39.60
C GLN A 122 7.15 -29.08 38.98
N GLN A 123 6.47 -28.19 39.71
CA GLN A 123 5.35 -27.42 39.17
C GLN A 123 5.79 -26.55 37.98
N ARG A 124 6.90 -25.81 38.09
CA ARG A 124 7.42 -25.01 36.98
C ARG A 124 7.83 -25.84 35.75
N LEU A 125 8.10 -27.14 35.91
CA LEU A 125 8.35 -28.06 34.81
C LEU A 125 7.04 -28.59 34.20
N THR A 126 5.99 -28.86 34.98
CA THR A 126 4.66 -29.21 34.43
C THR A 126 4.04 -28.03 33.70
N ASP A 127 4.04 -26.84 34.30
CA ASP A 127 3.50 -25.62 33.72
C ASP A 127 4.21 -25.27 32.39
N ALA A 128 5.53 -25.50 32.31
CA ALA A 128 6.32 -25.27 31.10
C ALA A 128 6.07 -26.33 30.00
N ALA A 129 5.78 -27.58 30.38
CA ALA A 129 5.40 -28.64 29.44
C ALA A 129 4.00 -28.39 28.88
N GLU A 130 3.01 -28.11 29.73
CA GLU A 130 1.64 -27.77 29.31
C GLU A 130 1.61 -26.53 28.41
N ALA A 131 2.37 -25.48 28.77
CA ALA A 131 2.51 -24.30 27.92
C ALA A 131 3.31 -24.57 26.62
N SER A 132 4.09 -25.65 26.53
CA SER A 132 4.71 -26.09 25.27
C SER A 132 3.68 -26.80 24.39
N ASP A 133 2.94 -27.74 24.96
CA ASP A 133 1.93 -28.53 24.24
C ASP A 133 0.77 -27.67 23.73
N GLN A 134 0.30 -26.71 24.53
CA GLN A 134 -0.70 -25.72 24.11
C GLN A 134 -0.22 -24.91 22.90
N ARG A 135 1.04 -24.43 22.90
CA ARG A 135 1.60 -23.71 21.75
C ARG A 135 1.80 -24.61 20.52
N GLY A 136 2.09 -25.89 20.72
CA GLY A 136 2.11 -26.89 19.65
C GLY A 136 0.73 -27.08 19.00
N GLN A 137 -0.31 -27.24 19.83
CA GLN A 137 -1.70 -27.35 19.37
C GLN A 137 -2.18 -26.08 18.68
N GLU A 138 -1.90 -24.89 19.22
CA GLU A 138 -2.19 -23.62 18.56
C GLU A 138 -1.49 -23.49 17.20
N PHE A 139 -0.21 -23.86 17.11
CA PHE A 139 0.52 -23.81 15.85
C PHE A 139 -0.09 -24.77 14.81
N GLN A 140 -0.44 -25.99 15.22
CA GLN A 140 -1.09 -26.96 14.34
C GLN A 140 -2.48 -26.49 13.88
N ALA A 141 -3.29 -25.91 14.78
CA ALA A 141 -4.61 -25.35 14.45
C ALA A 141 -4.49 -24.16 13.48
N ARG A 142 -3.51 -23.27 13.68
CA ARG A 142 -3.22 -22.15 12.76
C ARG A 142 -2.74 -22.65 11.40
N ALA A 143 -1.93 -23.71 11.35
CA ALA A 143 -1.47 -24.31 10.10
C ALA A 143 -2.62 -24.93 9.29
N ILE A 144 -3.53 -25.67 9.95
CA ILE A 144 -4.75 -26.21 9.32
C ILE A 144 -5.63 -25.07 8.79
N ALA A 145 -5.92 -24.06 9.63
CA ALA A 145 -6.75 -22.93 9.22
C ALA A 145 -6.15 -22.13 8.04
N MET A 146 -4.81 -21.99 7.98
CA MET A 146 -4.12 -21.39 6.84
C MET A 146 -4.24 -22.25 5.58
N GLN A 147 -4.10 -23.57 5.70
CA GLN A 147 -4.26 -24.50 4.58
C GLN A 147 -5.70 -24.51 4.04
N ASP A 148 -6.70 -24.46 4.92
CA ASP A 148 -8.11 -24.31 4.55
C ASP A 148 -8.36 -22.99 3.81
N GLN A 149 -7.86 -21.86 4.34
CA GLN A 149 -7.95 -20.54 3.67
C GLN A 149 -7.30 -20.54 2.28
N LEU A 150 -6.10 -21.11 2.14
CA LEU A 150 -5.44 -21.26 0.84
C LEU A 150 -6.25 -22.14 -0.12
N SER A 151 -6.90 -23.19 0.38
CA SER A 151 -7.79 -24.03 -0.42
C SER A 151 -9.04 -23.26 -0.90
N GLN A 152 -9.65 -22.46 -0.03
CA GLN A 152 -10.81 -21.61 -0.36
C GLN A 152 -10.44 -20.57 -1.41
N ILE A 153 -9.36 -19.82 -1.22
CA ILE A 153 -8.84 -18.85 -2.20
C ILE A 153 -8.53 -19.51 -3.54
N SER A 154 -8.05 -20.77 -3.54
CA SER A 154 -7.81 -21.51 -4.79
C SER A 154 -9.11 -21.88 -5.52
N GLN A 155 -10.15 -22.29 -4.79
CA GLN A 155 -11.47 -22.63 -5.33
C GLN A 155 -12.19 -21.38 -5.85
N GLU A 156 -12.15 -20.27 -5.12
CA GLU A 156 -12.71 -18.98 -5.56
C GLU A 156 -12.04 -18.48 -6.85
N ARG A 157 -10.70 -18.58 -6.95
CA ARG A 157 -9.97 -18.21 -8.17
C ARG A 157 -10.37 -19.07 -9.36
N LEU A 158 -10.54 -20.38 -9.17
CA LEU A 158 -11.00 -21.29 -10.23
C LEU A 158 -12.46 -21.01 -10.64
N ALA A 159 -13.35 -20.76 -9.69
CA ALA A 159 -14.74 -20.40 -9.95
C ALA A 159 -14.85 -19.06 -10.71
N ASN A 160 -14.11 -18.03 -10.28
CA ASN A 160 -14.07 -16.73 -10.94
C ASN A 160 -13.46 -16.82 -12.35
N ALA A 161 -12.42 -17.62 -12.56
CA ALA A 161 -11.86 -17.88 -13.89
C ALA A 161 -12.85 -18.59 -14.83
N ALA A 162 -13.64 -19.53 -14.30
CA ALA A 162 -14.71 -20.19 -15.07
C ALA A 162 -15.87 -19.22 -15.42
N ILE A 163 -16.23 -18.32 -14.50
CA ILE A 163 -17.24 -17.28 -14.74
C ILE A 163 -16.76 -16.30 -15.82
N ASP A 164 -15.53 -15.81 -15.75
CA ASP A 164 -14.93 -14.92 -16.76
C ASP A 164 -14.80 -15.61 -18.13
N ALA A 165 -14.34 -16.88 -18.18
CA ALA A 165 -14.30 -17.64 -19.41
C ALA A 165 -15.69 -17.79 -20.07
N ASN A 166 -16.73 -18.07 -19.27
CA ASN A 166 -18.11 -18.13 -19.76
C ASN A 166 -18.64 -16.76 -20.20
N ALA A 167 -18.32 -15.67 -19.48
CA ALA A 167 -18.70 -14.31 -19.86
C ALA A 167 -18.08 -13.91 -21.21
N ARG A 168 -16.80 -14.21 -21.43
CA ARG A 168 -16.10 -14.00 -22.71
C ARG A 168 -16.72 -14.83 -23.85
N LEU A 169 -17.13 -16.07 -23.59
CA LEU A 169 -17.82 -16.90 -24.58
C LEU A 169 -19.19 -16.30 -24.96
N VAL A 170 -19.98 -15.84 -23.98
CA VAL A 170 -21.26 -15.16 -24.22
C VAL A 170 -21.08 -13.82 -24.95
N GLU A 171 -20.02 -13.06 -24.63
CA GLU A 171 -19.71 -11.84 -25.38
C GLU A 171 -19.33 -12.15 -26.84
N MET A 172 -18.52 -13.18 -27.06
CA MET A 172 -18.12 -13.60 -28.42
C MET A 172 -19.30 -14.09 -29.25
N THR A 173 -20.23 -14.88 -28.69
CA THR A 173 -21.45 -15.30 -29.42
C THR A 173 -22.41 -14.13 -29.66
N THR A 174 -22.50 -13.18 -28.73
CA THR A 174 -23.26 -11.93 -28.93
C THR A 174 -22.65 -11.07 -30.04
N ARG A 175 -21.31 -10.93 -30.06
CA ARG A 175 -20.57 -10.21 -31.10
C ARG A 175 -20.71 -10.86 -32.47
N THR A 176 -20.64 -12.19 -32.58
CA THR A 176 -20.84 -12.88 -33.88
C THR A 176 -22.29 -12.75 -34.37
N ALA A 177 -23.28 -12.90 -33.49
CA ALA A 177 -24.70 -12.68 -33.84
C ALA A 177 -24.97 -11.23 -34.31
N ALA A 178 -24.35 -10.24 -33.67
CA ALA A 178 -24.44 -8.84 -34.11
C ALA A 178 -23.74 -8.59 -35.46
N ILE A 179 -22.66 -9.32 -35.76
CA ILE A 179 -21.98 -9.26 -37.06
C ILE A 179 -22.83 -9.92 -38.15
N THR A 180 -23.44 -11.09 -37.91
CA THR A 180 -24.32 -11.73 -38.90
C THR A 180 -25.55 -10.88 -39.20
N ALA A 181 -26.20 -10.31 -38.17
CA ALA A 181 -27.33 -9.40 -38.36
C ALA A 181 -26.95 -8.16 -39.20
N LYS A 182 -25.77 -7.57 -38.98
CA LYS A 182 -25.27 -6.46 -39.82
C LYS A 182 -24.92 -6.86 -41.24
N LEU A 183 -24.45 -8.09 -41.46
CA LEU A 183 -24.20 -8.62 -42.81
C LEU A 183 -25.50 -8.86 -43.58
N GLU A 184 -26.55 -9.36 -42.91
CA GLU A 184 -27.90 -9.49 -43.45
C GLU A 184 -28.52 -8.12 -43.74
N GLU A 185 -28.36 -7.15 -42.85
CA GLU A 185 -28.78 -5.76 -43.06
C GLU A 185 -28.12 -5.17 -44.31
N ILE A 186 -26.79 -5.24 -44.43
CA ILE A 186 -26.03 -4.75 -45.60
C ILE A 186 -26.44 -5.47 -46.89
N GLN A 187 -26.78 -6.77 -46.84
CA GLN A 187 -27.31 -7.49 -48.01
C GLN A 187 -28.70 -6.95 -48.39
N SER A 188 -29.60 -6.74 -47.43
CA SER A 188 -30.94 -6.19 -47.68
C SER A 188 -30.88 -4.76 -48.25
N GLN A 189 -29.99 -3.91 -47.72
CA GLN A 189 -29.74 -2.56 -48.21
C GLN A 189 -29.26 -2.59 -49.67
N ARG A 190 -28.27 -3.42 -50.00
CA ARG A 190 -27.76 -3.57 -51.39
C ARG A 190 -28.81 -4.07 -52.37
N LEU A 191 -29.72 -4.95 -51.95
CA LEU A 191 -30.84 -5.40 -52.78
C LEU A 191 -31.86 -4.27 -52.99
N ALA A 192 -32.21 -3.52 -51.95
CA ALA A 192 -33.10 -2.36 -52.04
C ALA A 192 -32.51 -1.24 -52.92
N GLU A 193 -31.20 -0.98 -52.83
CA GLU A 193 -30.46 -0.06 -53.70
C GLU A 193 -30.46 -0.54 -55.16
N ALA A 194 -30.24 -1.84 -55.41
CA ALA A 194 -30.29 -2.41 -56.75
C ALA A 194 -31.69 -2.31 -57.36
N ASP A 195 -32.74 -2.67 -56.62
CA ASP A 195 -34.14 -2.53 -57.06
C ASP A 195 -34.53 -1.07 -57.31
N LYS A 196 -34.02 -0.14 -56.51
CA LYS A 196 -34.20 1.30 -56.75
C LYS A 196 -33.48 1.70 -58.05
N ALA A 197 -32.21 1.35 -58.22
CA ALA A 197 -31.47 1.67 -59.44
C ALA A 197 -32.08 1.04 -60.71
N ILE A 198 -32.75 -0.11 -60.60
CA ILE A 198 -33.53 -0.72 -61.69
C ILE A 198 -34.78 0.11 -61.99
N ARG A 199 -35.53 0.54 -60.95
CA ARG A 199 -36.72 1.42 -61.10
C ARG A 199 -36.35 2.78 -61.70
N ASP A 200 -35.31 3.43 -61.17
CA ASP A 200 -34.82 4.73 -61.64
C ASP A 200 -34.40 4.64 -63.12
N ARG A 201 -33.66 3.59 -63.51
CA ARG A 201 -33.31 3.33 -64.93
C ARG A 201 -34.52 3.04 -65.81
N MET A 202 -35.54 2.37 -65.29
CA MET A 202 -36.79 2.11 -66.03
C MET A 202 -37.56 3.41 -66.28
N GLN A 203 -37.61 4.31 -65.29
CA GLN A 203 -38.19 5.64 -65.44
C GLN A 203 -37.38 6.51 -66.42
N GLU A 204 -36.05 6.51 -66.34
CA GLU A 204 -35.20 7.16 -67.35
C GLU A 204 -35.47 6.64 -68.76
N PHE A 205 -35.60 5.31 -68.92
CA PHE A 205 -35.89 4.71 -70.23
C PHE A 205 -37.28 5.10 -70.75
N GLN A 206 -38.30 5.11 -69.88
CA GLN A 206 -39.65 5.57 -70.24
C GLN A 206 -39.69 7.05 -70.61
N ALA A 207 -39.02 7.92 -69.84
CA ALA A 207 -38.92 9.35 -70.14
C ALA A 207 -38.17 9.61 -71.46
N ARG A 208 -37.09 8.88 -71.73
CA ARG A 208 -36.38 8.93 -73.03
C ARG A 208 -37.25 8.42 -74.17
N ALA A 209 -38.03 7.36 -73.96
CA ALA A 209 -38.95 6.83 -74.97
C ALA A 209 -40.05 7.86 -75.31
N GLN A 210 -40.66 8.49 -74.30
CA GLN A 210 -41.63 9.58 -74.47
C GLN A 210 -41.01 10.78 -75.20
N LEU A 211 -39.78 11.19 -74.85
CA LEU A 211 -39.05 12.25 -75.56
C LEU A 211 -38.81 11.90 -77.03
N THR A 212 -38.39 10.66 -77.33
CA THR A 212 -38.22 10.23 -78.73
C THR A 212 -39.54 10.14 -79.48
N GLN A 213 -40.65 9.79 -78.81
CA GLN A 213 -41.97 9.80 -79.40
C GLN A 213 -42.40 11.23 -79.75
N SER A 214 -42.30 12.19 -78.82
CA SER A 214 -42.66 13.59 -79.10
C SER A 214 -41.78 14.23 -80.17
N GLN A 215 -40.48 13.86 -80.23
CA GLN A 215 -39.59 14.27 -81.32
C GLN A 215 -40.01 13.68 -82.68
N LEU A 216 -40.43 12.41 -82.73
CA LEU A 216 -40.95 11.79 -83.97
C LEU A 216 -42.29 12.39 -84.40
N GLU A 217 -43.17 12.71 -83.46
CA GLU A 217 -44.44 13.41 -83.72
C GLU A 217 -44.18 14.84 -84.23
N GLN A 218 -43.25 15.58 -83.64
CA GLN A 218 -42.82 16.90 -84.12
C GLN A 218 -42.22 16.82 -85.52
N ILE A 219 -41.27 15.91 -85.78
CA ILE A 219 -40.69 15.70 -87.13
C ILE A 219 -41.78 15.29 -88.13
N GLY A 220 -42.82 14.58 -87.70
CA GLY A 220 -44.00 14.27 -88.51
C GLY A 220 -44.80 15.52 -88.88
N GLN A 221 -45.08 16.39 -87.91
CA GLN A 221 -45.76 17.67 -88.13
C GLN A 221 -44.94 18.61 -89.01
N ASP A 222 -43.64 18.76 -88.75
CA ASP A 222 -42.71 19.57 -89.55
C ASP A 222 -42.64 19.09 -91.01
N ARG A 223 -42.73 17.77 -91.25
CA ARG A 223 -42.82 17.24 -92.62
C ARG A 223 -44.14 17.57 -93.28
N ILE A 224 -45.25 17.56 -92.54
CA ILE A 224 -46.58 17.92 -93.08
C ILE A 224 -46.68 19.42 -93.36
N THR A 225 -46.11 20.29 -92.52
CA THR A 225 -46.10 21.74 -92.76
C THR A 225 -45.19 22.11 -93.93
N ASN A 226 -43.98 21.56 -93.99
CA ASN A 226 -43.07 21.77 -95.12
C ASN A 226 -43.64 21.22 -96.45
N ALA A 227 -44.33 20.07 -96.43
CA ALA A 227 -44.98 19.53 -97.62
C ALA A 227 -46.22 20.34 -98.07
N LYS A 228 -46.87 21.08 -97.15
CA LYS A 228 -47.89 22.07 -97.51
C LYS A 228 -47.26 23.31 -98.14
N ALA A 229 -46.23 23.88 -97.51
CA ALA A 229 -45.52 25.03 -98.06
C ALA A 229 -44.97 24.77 -99.48
N ASP A 230 -44.33 23.61 -99.71
CA ASP A 230 -43.87 23.19 -101.05
C ASP A 230 -45.02 22.95 -102.04
N ALA A 231 -46.24 22.63 -101.58
CA ALA A 231 -47.42 22.53 -102.44
C ALA A 231 -48.01 23.93 -102.76
N ASP A 232 -48.09 24.80 -101.76
CA ASP A 232 -48.58 26.18 -101.88
C ASP A 232 -47.64 27.02 -102.78
N ASP A 233 -46.32 26.92 -102.58
CA ASP A 233 -45.29 27.55 -103.41
C ASP A 233 -45.39 27.10 -104.88
N ARG A 234 -45.61 25.80 -105.13
CA ARG A 234 -45.83 25.28 -106.50
C ARG A 234 -47.13 25.78 -107.11
N GLN A 235 -48.18 25.94 -106.32
CA GLN A 235 -49.44 26.51 -106.80
C GLN A 235 -49.25 27.97 -107.20
N LEU A 236 -48.48 28.73 -106.41
CA LEU A 236 -48.09 30.12 -106.69
C LEU A 236 -47.21 30.22 -107.95
N ASP A 237 -46.21 29.36 -108.10
CA ASP A 237 -45.34 29.29 -109.28
C ASP A 237 -46.11 28.89 -110.55
N VAL A 238 -47.15 28.05 -110.43
CA VAL A 238 -48.09 27.76 -111.54
C VAL A 238 -48.97 28.98 -111.87
N GLN A 239 -49.42 29.76 -110.88
CA GLN A 239 -50.17 30.99 -111.11
C GLN A 239 -49.32 32.05 -111.83
N VAL A 240 -48.11 32.33 -111.33
CA VAL A 240 -47.16 33.28 -111.95
C VAL A 240 -46.81 32.86 -113.38
N ARG A 241 -46.64 31.56 -113.66
CA ARG A 241 -46.47 31.06 -115.03
C ARG A 241 -47.71 31.26 -115.89
N ALA A 242 -48.91 31.07 -115.36
CA ALA A 242 -50.16 31.30 -116.09
C ALA A 242 -50.33 32.79 -116.44
N GLU A 243 -50.03 33.70 -115.52
CA GLU A 243 -50.01 35.14 -115.74
C GLU A 243 -48.94 35.54 -116.78
N THR A 244 -47.74 34.97 -116.69
CA THR A 244 -46.65 35.20 -117.67
C THR A 244 -47.02 34.71 -119.07
N VAL A 245 -47.71 33.56 -119.18
CA VAL A 245 -48.20 33.05 -120.47
C VAL A 245 -49.36 33.91 -121.00
N GLN A 246 -50.21 34.47 -120.12
CA GLN A 246 -51.25 35.42 -120.52
C GLN A 246 -50.66 36.74 -121.03
N SER A 247 -49.61 37.28 -120.38
CA SER A 247 -48.93 38.48 -120.88
C SER A 247 -48.27 38.22 -122.22
N GLN A 248 -47.51 37.13 -122.36
CA GLN A 248 -46.90 36.74 -123.64
C GLN A 248 -47.94 36.56 -124.77
N LEU A 249 -49.11 36.00 -124.46
CA LEU A 249 -50.21 35.90 -125.44
C LEU A 249 -50.81 37.26 -125.79
N ALA A 250 -50.88 38.22 -124.86
CA ALA A 250 -51.27 39.60 -125.15
C ALA A 250 -50.22 40.30 -126.03
N ASP A 251 -48.93 40.18 -125.69
CA ASP A 251 -47.80 40.72 -126.46
C ASP A 251 -47.84 40.17 -127.91
N TYR A 252 -47.97 38.85 -128.09
CA TYR A 252 -48.13 38.22 -129.41
C TYR A 252 -49.39 38.66 -130.17
N HIS A 253 -50.45 39.06 -129.47
CA HIS A 253 -51.65 39.61 -130.09
C HIS A 253 -51.42 41.06 -130.55
N GLU A 254 -50.74 41.88 -129.75
CA GLU A 254 -50.39 43.25 -130.10
C GLU A 254 -49.40 43.29 -131.29
N ASP A 255 -48.30 42.53 -131.24
CA ASP A 255 -47.36 42.32 -132.34
C ASP A 255 -48.03 41.84 -133.63
N ARG A 256 -49.04 40.96 -133.51
CA ARG A 256 -49.79 40.48 -134.67
C ARG A 256 -50.73 41.56 -135.23
N THR A 257 -51.27 42.43 -134.38
CA THR A 257 -52.07 43.58 -134.86
C THR A 257 -51.20 44.65 -135.50
N SER A 258 -50.02 44.97 -134.95
CA SER A 258 -49.08 45.93 -135.55
C SER A 258 -48.57 45.44 -136.90
N MET A 259 -48.09 44.19 -137.03
CA MET A 259 -47.73 43.60 -138.33
C MET A 259 -48.91 43.62 -139.33
N SER A 260 -50.15 43.42 -138.87
CA SER A 260 -51.32 43.50 -139.77
C SER A 260 -51.66 44.93 -140.20
N ALA A 261 -51.35 45.93 -139.37
CA ALA A 261 -51.50 47.35 -139.69
C ALA A 261 -50.37 47.84 -140.62
N GLU A 262 -49.14 47.39 -140.40
CA GLU A 262 -47.99 47.61 -141.30
C GLU A 262 -48.26 46.99 -142.68
N LEU A 263 -48.67 45.72 -142.75
CA LEU A 263 -49.07 45.09 -144.02
C LEU A 263 -50.28 45.79 -144.68
N ALA A 264 -51.20 46.37 -143.90
CA ALA A 264 -52.30 47.17 -144.44
C ALA A 264 -51.82 48.52 -145.00
N GLN A 265 -50.80 49.14 -144.38
CA GLN A 265 -50.12 50.32 -144.92
C GLN A 265 -49.31 49.98 -146.18
N GLU A 266 -48.51 48.91 -146.18
CA GLU A 266 -47.80 48.44 -147.37
C GLU A 266 -48.75 48.16 -148.54
N LEU A 267 -49.91 47.55 -148.28
CA LEU A 267 -50.95 47.32 -149.30
C LEU A 267 -51.63 48.62 -149.75
N ALA A 268 -51.74 49.64 -148.90
CA ALA A 268 -52.24 50.97 -149.28
C ALA A 268 -51.22 51.72 -150.16
N ASP A 269 -49.94 51.70 -149.78
CA ASP A 269 -48.83 52.29 -150.53
C ASP A 269 -48.60 51.57 -151.86
N TYR A 270 -48.73 50.24 -151.89
CA TYR A 270 -48.67 49.45 -153.13
C TYR A 270 -49.85 49.76 -154.06
N ARG A 271 -51.04 50.05 -153.50
CA ARG A 271 -52.19 50.56 -154.28
C ARG A 271 -51.94 51.97 -154.82
N GLN A 272 -51.30 52.88 -154.05
CA GLN A 272 -50.89 54.19 -154.56
C GLN A 272 -49.87 54.07 -155.70
N LYS A 273 -48.83 53.24 -155.51
CA LYS A 273 -47.81 52.94 -156.54
C LYS A 273 -48.45 52.37 -157.82
N LEU A 274 -49.41 51.45 -157.69
CA LEU A 274 -50.19 50.93 -158.82
C LEU A 274 -50.98 52.03 -159.54
N THR A 275 -51.66 52.92 -158.82
CA THR A 275 -52.42 54.02 -159.47
C THR A 275 -51.54 55.07 -160.14
N GLN A 276 -50.30 55.27 -159.66
CA GLN A 276 -49.32 56.16 -160.31
C GLN A 276 -48.67 55.51 -161.54
N SER A 277 -48.57 54.17 -161.58
CA SER A 277 -47.83 53.42 -162.60
C SER A 277 -48.54 53.26 -163.97
N ILE A 278 -49.81 53.66 -164.12
CA ILE A 278 -50.57 53.38 -165.35
C ILE A 278 -50.20 54.35 -166.51
N TRP A 279 -49.65 55.53 -166.22
CA TRP A 279 -49.30 56.56 -167.22
C TRP A 279 -47.94 57.23 -166.92
N GLY A 280 -46.83 56.51 -167.13
CA GLY A 280 -45.48 57.09 -167.08
C GLY A 280 -44.35 56.05 -167.14
N MET A 281 -43.31 56.32 -167.92
CA MET A 281 -42.01 55.60 -167.90
C MET A 281 -41.17 56.12 -166.69
N ASP A 282 -40.15 55.45 -166.15
CA ASP A 282 -39.03 54.72 -166.81
C ASP A 282 -38.39 53.60 -165.93
N TYR A 283 -37.18 53.12 -166.29
CA TYR A 283 -36.48 51.89 -165.84
C TYR A 283 -35.74 51.93 -164.47
N SER A 284 -35.17 50.77 -164.06
CA SER A 284 -34.12 50.50 -163.01
C SER A 284 -34.57 50.52 -161.52
N GLU A 285 -33.96 49.86 -160.50
CA GLU A 285 -32.86 48.87 -160.28
C GLU A 285 -33.05 48.26 -158.82
N VAL A 286 -32.82 46.97 -158.45
CA VAL A 286 -31.60 46.15 -158.14
C VAL A 286 -31.07 46.12 -156.66
N VAL A 287 -31.20 44.94 -155.98
CA VAL A 287 -30.22 44.21 -155.09
C VAL A 287 -30.02 44.49 -153.55
N THR A 288 -29.47 43.47 -152.82
CA THR A 288 -28.89 43.38 -151.43
C THR A 288 -29.84 43.39 -150.20
N SER A 289 -29.55 42.88 -148.97
CA SER A 289 -28.54 41.95 -148.35
C SER A 289 -28.91 41.66 -146.84
N ALA A 290 -28.15 40.94 -145.96
CA ALA A 290 -27.63 39.55 -145.97
C ALA A 290 -26.60 39.25 -144.82
N LYS A 291 -27.01 38.74 -143.63
CA LYS A 291 -26.18 38.19 -142.49
C LYS A 291 -27.06 37.31 -141.56
N GLU A 292 -26.66 36.29 -140.77
CA GLU A 292 -25.39 35.71 -140.21
C GLU A 292 -25.09 36.04 -138.71
N ILE A 293 -25.02 34.99 -137.85
CA ILE A 293 -24.08 34.76 -136.69
C ILE A 293 -24.47 33.44 -135.93
N THR A 294 -23.59 32.87 -135.07
CA THR A 294 -23.67 31.48 -134.53
C THR A 294 -23.62 31.33 -132.96
N PRO A 295 -22.91 30.39 -132.26
CA PRO A 295 -23.48 29.60 -131.11
C PRO A 295 -22.66 29.80 -129.78
N PRO A 296 -22.39 28.85 -128.80
CA PRO A 296 -22.83 27.46 -128.56
C PRO A 296 -23.40 27.02 -127.13
N PRO A 297 -22.72 26.36 -126.13
CA PRO A 297 -23.28 25.09 -125.58
C PRO A 297 -23.12 24.71 -124.06
N ALA A 298 -23.66 23.51 -123.72
CA ALA A 298 -23.09 22.43 -122.88
C ALA A 298 -23.23 22.30 -121.33
N LYS A 299 -23.85 21.14 -120.95
CA LYS A 299 -23.61 20.17 -119.84
C LYS A 299 -22.31 20.25 -119.01
N PRO A 300 -22.32 19.73 -117.75
CA PRO A 300 -21.68 18.42 -117.49
C PRO A 300 -22.42 17.46 -116.51
N LYS A 301 -21.75 16.35 -116.11
CA LYS A 301 -22.21 15.23 -115.24
C LYS A 301 -21.16 14.90 -114.14
N SER A 302 -21.43 13.87 -113.32
CA SER A 302 -20.46 13.09 -112.49
C SER A 302 -20.11 13.71 -111.12
N SER A 303 -19.61 13.00 -110.08
CA SER A 303 -19.31 11.56 -109.84
C SER A 303 -19.34 11.30 -108.29
N ARG A 304 -19.86 10.20 -107.71
CA ARG A 304 -19.39 8.79 -107.66
C ARG A 304 -18.22 8.53 -106.66
N ARG A 305 -18.39 7.53 -105.76
CA ARG A 305 -17.35 6.86 -104.88
C ARG A 305 -16.74 7.72 -103.74
N SER A 306 -16.12 7.17 -102.66
CA SER A 306 -16.10 5.83 -102.03
C SER A 306 -15.34 5.80 -100.68
N SER A 307 -15.47 4.72 -99.88
CA SER A 307 -14.44 4.09 -99.00
C SER A 307 -13.85 4.89 -97.80
N SER A 308 -13.40 4.32 -96.67
CA SER A 308 -13.43 2.95 -96.08
C SER A 308 -12.84 2.96 -94.64
N LYS A 309 -12.94 1.83 -93.89
CA LYS A 309 -11.99 1.27 -92.86
C LYS A 309 -11.04 2.23 -92.08
N ALA A 310 -10.79 2.14 -90.77
CA ALA A 310 -11.18 1.25 -89.66
C ALA A 310 -10.82 1.99 -88.31
N LYS A 311 -10.50 1.45 -87.11
CA LYS A 311 -10.19 0.08 -86.59
C LYS A 311 -10.47 -0.02 -85.06
N LYS A 312 -10.52 -1.26 -84.58
CA LYS A 312 -10.66 -1.81 -83.20
C LYS A 312 -9.58 -1.45 -82.15
N GLN A 313 -10.01 -1.34 -80.87
CA GLN A 313 -9.48 -1.99 -79.62
C GLN A 313 -8.04 -1.65 -79.09
N THR A 314 -7.65 -1.74 -77.79
CA THR A 314 -8.31 -2.07 -76.49
C THR A 314 -7.52 -1.54 -75.26
N LYS A 315 -8.14 -1.60 -74.06
CA LYS A 315 -7.58 -1.55 -72.68
C LYS A 315 -6.50 -2.66 -72.40
N PRO A 316 -5.72 -2.69 -71.26
CA PRO A 316 -6.07 -2.27 -69.89
C PRO A 316 -4.95 -1.56 -69.07
N ALA A 317 -5.08 -1.54 -67.73
CA ALA A 317 -4.23 -0.85 -66.75
C ALA A 317 -3.68 -1.79 -65.64
N PRO A 318 -2.69 -1.37 -64.83
CA PRO A 318 -2.24 -2.07 -63.62
C PRO A 318 -2.79 -1.46 -62.30
N ALA A 319 -2.57 -2.16 -61.18
CA ALA A 319 -3.12 -1.88 -59.84
C ALA A 319 -2.02 -1.43 -58.82
N PRO A 320 -2.37 -0.95 -57.59
CA PRO A 320 -1.42 -0.32 -56.67
C PRO A 320 -0.63 -1.30 -55.78
N LYS A 321 0.42 -0.80 -55.12
CA LYS A 321 1.23 -1.53 -54.12
C LYS A 321 0.68 -1.35 -52.70
N PRO A 322 0.79 -2.37 -51.81
CA PRO A 322 0.52 -2.23 -50.37
C PRO A 322 1.70 -1.57 -49.63
N ALA A 323 1.44 -1.09 -48.41
CA ALA A 323 2.44 -0.56 -47.48
C ALA A 323 2.48 -1.38 -46.18
N THR A 324 3.66 -1.51 -45.59
CA THR A 324 3.93 -2.29 -44.36
C THR A 324 3.92 -1.37 -43.13
N PRO A 325 3.35 -1.76 -41.98
CA PRO A 325 3.38 -0.94 -40.76
C PRO A 325 4.74 -1.00 -40.04
N PRO A 326 5.16 0.08 -39.36
CA PRO A 326 6.29 0.06 -38.43
C PRO A 326 5.93 -0.56 -37.08
N ALA A 327 6.93 -1.07 -36.36
CA ALA A 327 6.80 -1.67 -35.03
C ALA A 327 7.08 -0.66 -33.89
N ALA A 328 6.86 -1.08 -32.64
CA ALA A 328 7.13 -0.28 -31.45
C ALA A 328 8.49 -0.59 -30.81
N ALA A 329 9.14 0.46 -30.31
CA ALA A 329 10.17 0.51 -29.26
C ALA A 329 10.13 1.97 -28.74
N GLU A 330 9.83 2.26 -27.47
CA GLU A 330 10.67 2.04 -26.28
C GLU A 330 11.96 2.88 -26.30
N SER A 331 11.99 3.91 -25.45
CA SER A 331 13.07 4.90 -25.34
C SER A 331 13.85 4.70 -24.04
N SER A 332 15.12 4.28 -24.15
CA SER A 332 15.96 3.84 -23.03
C SER A 332 16.69 4.94 -22.26
N ASP A 333 16.64 6.19 -22.71
CA ASP A 333 17.66 7.20 -22.36
C ASP A 333 17.43 7.95 -21.03
N ASN A 334 16.25 7.81 -20.39
CA ASN A 334 15.96 8.53 -19.13
C ASN A 334 16.69 7.94 -17.92
N ALA A 335 16.77 6.61 -17.80
CA ALA A 335 17.19 5.93 -16.57
C ALA A 335 18.63 6.30 -16.12
N ALA A 336 19.54 6.54 -17.08
CA ALA A 336 20.91 6.95 -16.80
C ALA A 336 21.02 8.39 -16.24
N GLN A 337 20.05 9.26 -16.51
CA GLN A 337 20.02 10.62 -15.96
C GLN A 337 19.35 10.70 -14.59
N GLU A 338 18.76 9.61 -14.10
CA GLU A 338 18.08 9.57 -12.80
C GLU A 338 19.02 9.04 -11.72
N THR A 339 19.89 8.07 -12.04
CA THR A 339 20.98 7.61 -11.15
C THR A 339 21.89 8.77 -10.71
N ASP A 340 22.37 9.58 -11.66
CA ASP A 340 23.32 10.66 -11.38
C ASP A 340 22.74 11.73 -10.42
N LYS A 341 21.42 11.95 -10.48
CA LYS A 341 20.69 12.86 -9.57
C LYS A 341 20.60 12.27 -8.16
N ILE A 342 20.32 10.96 -8.05
CA ILE A 342 20.26 10.25 -6.77
C ILE A 342 21.66 10.23 -6.12
N GLU A 343 22.72 9.90 -6.86
CA GLU A 343 24.09 9.91 -6.36
C GLU A 343 24.52 11.30 -5.87
N THR A 344 24.20 12.35 -6.65
CA THR A 344 24.48 13.75 -6.26
C THR A 344 23.73 14.16 -4.99
N PHE A 345 22.46 13.75 -4.85
CA PHE A 345 21.66 13.99 -3.65
C PHE A 345 22.24 13.28 -2.42
N ILE A 346 22.61 12.00 -2.54
CA ILE A 346 23.23 11.23 -1.46
C ILE A 346 24.54 11.89 -1.01
N GLN A 347 25.42 12.27 -1.95
CA GLN A 347 26.66 12.98 -1.62
C GLN A 347 26.42 14.35 -0.96
N GLY A 348 25.34 15.05 -1.31
CA GLY A 348 24.94 16.30 -0.66
C GLY A 348 24.52 16.06 0.79
N TYR A 349 23.61 15.11 1.01
CA TYR A 349 23.11 14.74 2.32
C TYR A 349 24.23 14.32 3.29
N VAL A 350 25.16 13.46 2.84
CA VAL A 350 26.30 12.99 3.64
C VAL A 350 27.25 14.14 4.04
N LYS A 351 27.33 15.22 3.24
CA LYS A 351 28.10 16.44 3.55
C LYS A 351 27.36 17.45 4.44
N GLU A 352 26.04 17.32 4.59
CA GLU A 352 25.23 18.14 5.50
C GLU A 352 25.12 17.50 6.90
N MET A 353 25.32 16.18 6.99
CA MET A 353 25.39 15.41 8.24
C MET A 353 26.55 15.89 9.14
N LYS A 354 26.24 16.19 10.41
CA LYS A 354 27.21 16.72 11.39
C LYS A 354 28.34 15.73 11.66
N GLY A 355 29.51 16.02 11.08
CA GLY A 355 30.73 15.23 11.23
C GLY A 355 31.33 14.75 9.91
N ASN A 356 30.62 14.92 8.78
CA ASN A 356 30.99 14.36 7.47
C ASN A 356 31.27 12.83 7.54
N PRO A 357 30.32 12.01 8.05
CA PRO A 357 30.49 10.56 8.10
C PRO A 357 30.72 9.98 6.70
N SER A 358 31.39 8.83 6.62
CA SER A 358 31.53 8.08 5.39
C SER A 358 30.21 7.47 4.92
N LEU A 359 30.12 7.15 3.63
CA LEU A 359 28.99 6.43 3.05
C LEU A 359 28.72 5.08 3.75
N MET A 360 29.76 4.42 4.26
CA MET A 360 29.65 3.17 5.02
C MET A 360 29.03 3.39 6.41
N GLU A 361 29.50 4.37 7.18
CA GLU A 361 28.91 4.73 8.48
C GLU A 361 27.44 5.16 8.36
N VAL A 362 27.06 5.82 7.26
CA VAL A 362 25.67 6.21 6.97
C VAL A 362 24.79 5.02 6.60
N VAL A 363 25.35 3.89 6.15
CA VAL A 363 24.62 2.62 5.95
C VAL A 363 24.52 1.79 7.24
N GLU A 364 25.52 1.87 8.12
CA GLU A 364 25.47 1.21 9.43
C GLU A 364 24.46 1.86 10.39
N ASP A 365 24.31 3.20 10.35
CA ASP A 365 23.25 3.90 11.09
C ASP A 365 21.88 3.77 10.41
N ARG A 366 21.07 2.85 10.93
CA ARG A 366 19.68 2.61 10.52
C ARG A 366 18.78 3.85 10.59
N GLU A 367 19.03 4.80 11.49
CA GLU A 367 18.25 6.04 11.58
C GLU A 367 18.68 7.04 10.49
N ALA A 368 19.99 7.14 10.21
CA ALA A 368 20.52 7.91 9.09
C ALA A 368 20.01 7.40 7.74
N VAL A 369 20.03 6.08 7.48
CA VAL A 369 19.43 5.50 6.27
C VAL A 369 17.95 5.86 6.19
N ARG A 370 17.19 5.75 7.28
CA ARG A 370 15.75 6.02 7.26
C ARG A 370 15.41 7.47 6.93
N ASP A 371 16.17 8.43 7.46
CA ASP A 371 15.98 9.86 7.17
C ASP A 371 16.45 10.21 5.75
N LEU A 372 17.56 9.61 5.28
CA LEU A 372 18.03 9.71 3.89
C LEU A 372 16.99 9.21 2.89
N LEU A 373 16.36 8.05 3.15
CA LEU A 373 15.31 7.51 2.28
C LEU A 373 14.02 8.34 2.31
N ALA A 374 13.63 8.85 3.48
CA ALA A 374 12.45 9.73 3.59
C ALA A 374 12.66 11.06 2.85
N LYS A 375 13.82 11.70 3.06
CA LYS A 375 14.19 12.95 2.38
C LYS A 375 14.40 12.74 0.88
N GLY A 376 15.06 11.66 0.47
CA GLY A 376 15.25 11.29 -0.93
C GLY A 376 13.92 11.14 -1.67
N ALA A 377 13.01 10.31 -1.14
CA ALA A 377 11.69 10.13 -1.73
C ALA A 377 10.87 11.45 -1.80
N SER A 378 10.92 12.27 -0.76
CA SER A 378 10.20 13.57 -0.75
C SER A 378 10.82 14.67 -1.62
N THR A 379 12.13 14.61 -1.89
CA THR A 379 12.87 15.67 -2.61
C THR A 379 13.04 15.36 -4.09
N LEU A 380 13.27 14.09 -4.44
CA LEU A 380 13.45 13.63 -5.82
C LEU A 380 12.14 13.13 -6.45
N ALA A 381 11.09 12.84 -5.65
CA ALA A 381 9.87 12.15 -6.06
C ALA A 381 10.12 10.76 -6.68
N ILE A 382 11.16 10.08 -6.21
CA ILE A 382 11.63 8.75 -6.64
C ILE A 382 11.34 7.72 -5.53
N ASP A 383 11.09 6.46 -5.91
CA ASP A 383 10.83 5.40 -4.93
C ASP A 383 12.03 5.17 -3.98
N PRO A 384 11.80 5.00 -2.66
CA PRO A 384 12.89 4.83 -1.69
C PRO A 384 13.73 3.57 -1.95
N SER A 385 13.18 2.57 -2.65
CA SER A 385 13.91 1.39 -3.11
C SER A 385 15.05 1.74 -4.07
N GLU A 386 14.88 2.73 -4.94
CA GLU A 386 15.91 3.13 -5.91
C GLU A 386 17.00 3.97 -5.23
N VAL A 387 16.62 4.83 -4.30
CA VAL A 387 17.56 5.57 -3.44
C VAL A 387 18.40 4.61 -2.60
N LEU A 388 17.80 3.53 -2.05
CA LEU A 388 18.52 2.49 -1.31
C LEU A 388 19.47 1.68 -2.21
N ASN A 389 19.01 1.26 -3.40
CA ASN A 389 19.84 0.52 -4.34
C ASN A 389 21.03 1.36 -4.84
N THR A 390 20.83 2.66 -5.05
CA THR A 390 21.91 3.58 -5.44
C THR A 390 22.87 3.83 -4.28
N LEU A 391 22.38 3.97 -3.04
CA LEU A 391 23.22 4.07 -1.84
C LEU A 391 24.12 2.83 -1.67
N LEU A 392 23.56 1.63 -1.80
CA LEU A 392 24.31 0.37 -1.75
C LEU A 392 25.34 0.31 -2.89
N ARG A 393 24.95 0.63 -4.12
CA ARG A 393 25.86 0.67 -5.27
C ARG A 393 27.00 1.67 -5.09
N MET A 394 26.76 2.83 -4.47
CA MET A 394 27.81 3.79 -4.13
C MET A 394 28.79 3.23 -3.09
N VAL A 395 28.29 2.49 -2.09
CA VAL A 395 29.13 1.84 -1.06
C VAL A 395 29.92 0.65 -1.61
N GLU A 396 29.38 -0.09 -2.58
CA GLU A 396 30.08 -1.17 -3.29
C GLU A 396 31.20 -0.67 -4.24
N ASN A 397 31.24 0.62 -4.55
CA ASN A 397 32.20 1.25 -5.47
C ASN A 397 33.09 2.32 -4.80
N ALA A 398 33.13 2.37 -3.46
CA ALA A 398 33.90 3.33 -2.65
C ALA A 398 35.04 2.70 -1.84
#